data_AF-A0AAV2ASA3-F1
#
_entry.id   AF-A0AAV2ASA3-F1
#
_cell.length_a   1.000
_cell.length_b   1.000
_cell.length_c   1.000
_cell.angle_alpha   90.00
_cell.angle_beta   90.00
_cell.angle_gamma   90.00
#
_symmetry.space_group_name_H-M   'P 1'
#
loop_
_entity.id
_entity.type
_entity.pdbx_description
1 polymer ?
#
loop_
_entity_poly.entity_id
_entity_poly.type
_entity_poly.pdbx_seq_one_letter_code
_entity_poly.pdbx_strand_id
1 'polypeptide(L)' 'MSGSYETGDTVLKDLANGELNDVTKGRDEILDLLKKKGVKYVTFNDWQKLDKIEQEKGKALGKDREKFYNIDDMLKCL' A
#
# COMPACT_ATOMS: atom_id res chain seq x y z
N MET A 1 -7.17 3.41 19.19
CA MET A 1 -6.98 2.11 18.52
C MET A 1 -8.24 1.23 18.56
N SER A 2 -9.20 1.46 19.47
CA SER A 2 -10.41 0.64 19.61
C SER A 2 -11.35 0.66 18.40
N GLY A 3 -11.62 1.84 17.82
CA GLY A 3 -12.62 1.96 16.74
C GLY A 3 -12.34 1.14 15.47
N SER A 4 -11.06 0.93 15.11
CA SER A 4 -10.71 0.08 13.96
C SER A 4 -10.91 -1.40 14.25
N TYR A 5 -10.71 -1.84 15.49
CA TYR A 5 -10.95 -3.23 15.90
C TYR A 5 -12.44 -3.55 15.92
N GLU A 6 -13.26 -2.67 16.50
CA GLU A 6 -14.72 -2.82 16.51
C GLU A 6 -15.31 -2.90 15.09
N THR A 7 -14.76 -2.10 14.17
CA THR A 7 -15.14 -2.16 12.75
C THR A 7 -14.74 -3.49 12.12
N GLY A 8 -13.51 -3.95 12.37
CA GLY A 8 -13.02 -5.24 11.88
C GLY A 8 -13.87 -6.41 12.40
N ASP A 9 -14.21 -6.40 13.68
CA ASP A 9 -15.08 -7.41 14.30
C ASP A 9 -16.49 -7.43 13.70
N THR A 10 -17.02 -6.25 13.35
CA THR A 10 -18.32 -6.14 12.69
C THR A 10 -18.28 -6.78 11.29
N VAL A 11 -17.27 -6.43 10.48
CA VAL A 11 -17.10 -7.04 9.14
C VAL A 11 -16.93 -8.56 9.23
N LEU A 12 -16.20 -9.06 10.24
CA LEU A 12 -16.04 -10.49 10.46
C LEU A 12 -17.34 -11.19 10.87
N LYS A 13 -18.20 -10.53 11.64
CA LYS A 13 -19.53 -11.06 11.98
C LYS A 13 -20.43 -11.15 10.75
N ASP A 14 -20.46 -10.11 9.94
CA ASP A 14 -21.26 -10.08 8.70
C ASP A 14 -20.81 -11.20 7.74
N LEU A 15 -19.49 -11.42 7.64
CA LEU A 15 -18.92 -12.53 6.87
C LEU A 15 -19.37 -13.90 7.43
N ALA A 16 -19.29 -14.10 8.74
CA ALA A 16 -19.68 -15.36 9.38
C ALA A 16 -21.18 -15.64 9.27
N ASN A 17 -22.00 -14.60 9.25
CA ASN A 17 -23.46 -14.70 9.09
C ASN A 17 -23.89 -14.87 7.62
N GLY A 18 -22.97 -14.81 6.66
CA GLY A 18 -23.30 -14.88 5.23
C GLY A 18 -24.00 -13.63 4.69
N GLU A 19 -23.80 -12.49 5.34
CA GLU A 19 -24.40 -11.20 4.94
C GLU A 19 -23.59 -10.49 3.84
N LEU A 20 -22.38 -10.98 3.54
CA LEU A 20 -21.51 -10.44 2.50
C LEU A 20 -21.69 -11.20 1.17
N ASN A 21 -21.59 -10.46 0.06
CA ASN A 21 -21.59 -11.05 -1.28
C ASN A 21 -20.31 -11.86 -1.52
N ASP A 22 -20.42 -12.91 -2.34
CA ASP A 22 -19.25 -13.68 -2.79
C ASP A 22 -18.29 -12.81 -3.61
N VAL A 23 -17.02 -12.79 -3.20
CA VAL A 23 -15.94 -12.11 -3.94
C VAL A 23 -15.15 -13.15 -4.73
N THR A 24 -15.30 -13.14 -6.06
CA THR A 24 -14.74 -14.21 -6.91
C THR A 24 -13.35 -13.90 -7.50
N LYS A 25 -12.91 -12.64 -7.55
CA LYS A 25 -11.69 -12.26 -8.29
C LYS A 25 -10.73 -11.31 -7.58
N GLY A 26 -11.21 -10.54 -6.60
CA GLY A 26 -10.37 -9.76 -5.67
C GLY A 26 -9.26 -8.96 -6.36
N ARG A 27 -8.00 -9.31 -6.08
CA ARG A 27 -6.80 -8.57 -6.54
C ARG A 27 -6.65 -8.54 -8.06
N ASP A 28 -6.84 -9.67 -8.74
CA ASP A 28 -6.45 -9.80 -10.14
C ASP A 28 -7.31 -8.91 -11.05
N GLU A 29 -8.62 -8.84 -10.78
CA GLU A 29 -9.54 -7.97 -11.53
C GLU A 29 -9.23 -6.48 -11.33
N ILE A 30 -8.82 -6.09 -10.11
CA ILE A 30 -8.41 -4.70 -9.84
C ILE A 30 -7.11 -4.38 -10.57
N LEU A 31 -6.13 -5.30 -10.61
CA LEU A 31 -4.89 -5.08 -11.34
C LEU A 31 -5.12 -4.93 -12.85
N ASP A 32 -6.00 -5.74 -13.43
CA ASP A 32 -6.39 -5.62 -14.83
C ASP A 32 -7.08 -4.27 -15.11
N LEU A 33 -7.95 -3.82 -14.21
CA LEU A 33 -8.61 -2.51 -14.32
C LEU A 33 -7.60 -1.35 -14.27
N LEU A 34 -6.66 -1.39 -13.34
CA LEU A 34 -5.61 -0.37 -13.21
C LEU A 34 -4.73 -0.33 -14.45
N LYS A 35 -4.35 -1.50 -14.99
CA LYS A 35 -3.61 -1.62 -16.25
C LYS A 35 -4.38 -1.02 -17.42
N LYS A 36 -5.67 -1.36 -17.56
CA LYS A 36 -6.54 -0.80 -18.62
C LYS A 36 -6.66 0.72 -18.53
N LYS A 37 -6.67 1.28 -17.33
CA LYS A 37 -6.72 2.73 -17.08
C LYS A 37 -5.35 3.43 -17.16
N GLY A 38 -4.26 2.68 -17.36
CA GLY A 38 -2.90 3.24 -17.36
C GLY A 38 -2.46 3.83 -16.01
N VAL A 39 -3.02 3.34 -14.90
CA VAL A 39 -2.68 3.84 -13.56
C VAL A 39 -1.38 3.21 -13.07
N LYS A 40 -0.38 4.04 -12.78
CA LYS A 40 0.86 3.61 -12.11
C LYS A 40 0.59 3.46 -10.61
N TYR A 41 0.38 2.24 -10.14
CA TYR A 41 0.28 1.93 -8.71
C TYR A 41 1.66 1.62 -8.12
N VAL A 42 1.78 1.77 -6.79
CA VAL A 42 3.00 1.47 -6.03
C VAL A 42 2.71 0.27 -5.15
N THR A 43 3.51 -0.80 -5.27
CA THR A 43 3.38 -1.95 -4.38
C THR A 43 4.10 -1.71 -3.05
N PHE A 44 3.82 -2.54 -2.04
CA PHE A 44 4.57 -2.51 -0.80
C PHE A 44 6.07 -2.75 -1.03
N ASN A 45 6.42 -3.64 -1.96
CA ASN A 45 7.83 -3.91 -2.29
C ASN A 45 8.50 -2.69 -2.96
N ASP A 46 7.77 -1.95 -3.80
CA ASP A 46 8.28 -0.69 -4.36
C ASP A 46 8.51 0.34 -3.26
N TRP A 47 7.57 0.49 -2.32
CA TRP A 47 7.76 1.34 -1.15
C TRP A 47 8.98 0.92 -0.31
N GLN A 48 9.23 -0.38 -0.13
CA GLN A 48 10.41 -0.86 0.60
C GLN A 48 11.73 -0.49 -0.09
N LYS A 49 11.78 -0.46 -1.43
CA LYS A 49 12.96 0.05 -2.17
C LYS A 49 13.20 1.52 -1.87
N LEU A 50 12.13 2.33 -1.91
CA LEU A 50 12.21 3.76 -1.62
C LEU A 50 12.68 3.99 -0.19
N ASP A 51 12.09 3.28 0.77
CA ASP A 51 12.43 3.35 2.19
C ASP A 51 13.93 3.05 2.43
N LYS A 52 14.46 2.01 1.77
CA LYS A 52 15.89 1.68 1.85
C LYS A 52 16.78 2.83 1.35
N ILE A 53 16.42 3.45 0.22
CA ILE A 53 17.17 4.58 -0.34
C ILE A 53 17.14 5.79 0.60
N GLU A 54 15.98 6.08 1.20
CA GLU A 54 15.86 7.17 2.19
C GLU A 54 16.76 6.94 3.41
N GLN A 55 16.79 5.70 3.93
CA GLN A 55 17.65 5.34 5.06
C GLN A 55 19.14 5.44 4.70
N GLU A 56 19.54 4.97 3.53
CA GLU A 56 20.94 5.05 3.06
C GLU A 56 21.41 6.51 2.92
N LYS A 57 20.57 7.38 2.34
CA LYS A 57 20.84 8.82 2.23
C LYS A 57 20.91 9.48 3.61
N GLY A 58 19.99 9.14 4.50
CA GLY A 58 19.99 9.64 5.88
C GLY A 58 21.28 9.27 6.61
N LYS A 59 21.70 8.01 6.52
CA LYS A 59 22.91 7.51 7.19
C LYS A 59 24.15 8.29 6.78
N ALA A 60 24.28 8.66 5.51
CA ALA A 60 25.38 9.49 5.01
C ALA A 60 25.40 10.90 5.61
N LEU A 61 24.26 11.39 6.08
CA LEU A 61 24.07 12.72 6.71
C LEU A 61 23.99 12.65 8.24
N GLY A 62 24.15 11.47 8.84
CA GLY A 62 23.98 11.28 10.29
C GLY A 62 22.52 11.32 10.77
N LYS A 63 21.56 11.02 9.88
CA LYS A 63 20.12 10.96 10.16
C LYS A 63 19.61 9.52 10.01
N ASP A 64 18.47 9.19 10.63
CA ASP A 64 17.82 7.88 10.41
C ASP A 64 17.35 7.70 8.97
N ARG A 65 16.93 8.79 8.32
CA ARG A 65 16.55 8.84 6.91
C ARG A 65 16.57 10.27 6.36
N GLU A 66 16.74 10.35 5.04
CA GLU A 66 16.51 11.55 4.24
C GLU A 66 15.34 11.29 3.30
N LYS A 67 14.18 11.89 3.57
CA LYS A 67 12.95 11.60 2.83
C LYS A 67 12.94 12.23 1.45
N PHE A 68 12.26 11.58 0.51
CA PHE A 68 11.90 12.26 -0.74
C PHE A 68 10.70 13.18 -0.52
N TYR A 69 10.76 14.38 -1.11
CA TYR A 69 9.69 15.40 -1.00
C TYR A 69 8.95 15.62 -2.32
N ASN A 70 9.46 15.07 -3.43
CA ASN A 70 8.90 15.17 -4.76
C ASN A 70 8.46 13.79 -5.25
N ILE A 71 7.22 13.70 -5.75
CA ILE A 71 6.64 12.48 -6.30
C ILE A 71 7.46 11.94 -7.49
N ASP A 72 7.92 12.80 -8.40
CA ASP A 72 8.71 12.38 -9.56
C ASP A 72 10.02 11.70 -9.13
N ASP A 73 10.66 12.21 -8.08
CA ASP A 73 11.88 11.62 -7.56
C ASP A 73 11.62 10.31 -6.84
N MET A 74 10.49 10.21 -6.10
CA MET A 74 10.05 8.92 -5.56
C MET A 74 9.85 7.89 -6.68
N LEU A 75 9.14 8.28 -7.75
CA LEU A 75 8.78 7.39 -8.86
C LEU A 75 9.96 6.99 -9.75
N LYS A 76 11.05 7.77 -9.78
CA LYS A 76 12.31 7.41 -10.47
C LYS A 76 13.11 6.35 -9.71
N CYS A 77 12.86 6.19 -8.42
CA CYS A 77 13.56 5.21 -7.57
C CYS A 77 12.88 3.83 -7.53
N LEU A 78 11.69 3.68 -8.13
CA LEU A 78 10.88 2.45 -8.12
C LEU A 78 11.14 1.59 -9.36
#